data_AF-A8IQG0-F1
#
_entry.id   AF-A8IQG0-F1
#
_cell.length_a   1.000
_cell.length_b   1.000
_cell.length_c   1.000
_cell.angle_alpha   90.00
_cell.angle_beta   90.00
_cell.angle_gamma   90.00
#
_symmetry.space_group_name_H-M   'P 1'
#
loop_
_entity.id
_entity.type
_entity.pdbx_description
1 polymer ?
#
loop_
_entity_poly.entity_id
_entity_poly.type
_entity_poly.pdbx_seq_one_letter_code
_entity_poly.pdbx_strand_id
1 'polypeptide(L)'
;MPQLVRFLIRHALIGFAVAIGFVALFLALDLHGLRTLIVQSPEGLLAAAVLFFAMCLTFGSVQMGVAVMLLPREEDDEEPRGGKGARFRLRLRPAQVRVRR
;
A
#
# COMPACT_ATOMS: atom_id res chain seq x y z
N MET A 1 -5.66 19.12 10.18
CA MET A 1 -5.95 17.67 10.15
C MET A 1 -4.89 16.92 10.97
N PRO A 2 -5.27 15.89 11.76
CA PRO A 2 -4.32 15.06 12.50
C PRO A 2 -3.26 14.42 11.60
N GLN A 3 -2.05 14.20 12.12
CA GLN A 3 -0.90 13.71 11.34
C GLN A 3 -1.18 12.36 10.67
N LEU A 4 -1.84 11.43 11.38
CA LEU A 4 -2.22 10.11 10.86
C LEU A 4 -3.22 10.20 9.69
N VAL A 5 -4.20 11.10 9.77
CA VAL A 5 -5.19 11.27 8.70
C VAL A 5 -4.51 11.76 7.42
N ARG A 6 -3.59 12.72 7.53
CA ARG A 6 -2.79 13.21 6.39
C ARG A 6 -1.90 12.10 5.82
N PHE A 7 -1.30 11.29 6.67
CA PHE A 7 -0.49 10.13 6.28
C PHE A 7 -1.32 9.12 5.49
N LEU A 8 -2.51 8.78 5.97
CA LEU A 8 -3.40 7.80 5.35
C LEU A 8 -3.91 8.30 3.98
N ILE A 9 -4.37 9.55 3.91
CA ILE A 9 -4.85 10.16 2.65
C ILE A 9 -3.74 10.14 1.59
N ARG A 10 -2.50 10.45 1.96
CA ARG A 10 -1.38 10.42 1.00
C ARG A 10 -1.16 9.03 0.40
N HIS A 11 -1.27 7.97 1.21
CA HIS A 11 -1.14 6.60 0.71
C HIS A 11 -2.38 6.13 -0.07
N ALA A 12 -3.58 6.58 0.33
CA ALA A 12 -4.79 6.35 -0.45
C ALA A 12 -4.67 6.94 -1.88
N LEU A 13 -4.14 8.17 -1.99
CA LEU A 13 -3.89 8.81 -3.29
C LEU A 13 -2.85 8.06 -4.14
N ILE A 14 -1.82 7.48 -3.52
CA ILE A 14 -0.86 6.61 -4.21
C ILE A 14 -1.58 5.36 -4.74
N GLY A 15 -2.42 4.72 -3.91
CA GLY A 15 -3.25 3.59 -4.34
C GLY A 15 -4.19 3.94 -5.49
N PHE A 16 -4.78 5.13 -5.48
CA PHE A 16 -5.61 5.64 -6.57
C PHE A 16 -4.85 5.80 -7.88
N ALA A 17 -3.63 6.37 -7.83
CA ALA A 17 -2.79 6.51 -9.01
C ALA A 17 -2.42 5.14 -9.62
N VAL A 18 -2.12 4.15 -8.76
CA VAL A 18 -1.89 2.76 -9.21
C VAL A 18 -3.15 2.16 -9.83
N ALA A 19 -4.32 2.38 -9.23
CA ALA A 19 -5.60 1.89 -9.77
C ALA A 19 -5.89 2.45 -11.17
N ILE A 20 -5.67 3.75 -11.41
CA ILE A 20 -5.81 4.36 -12.74
C ILE A 20 -4.91 3.64 -13.74
N GLY A 21 -3.63 3.46 -13.42
CA GLY A 21 -2.68 2.76 -14.30
C GLY A 21 -3.11 1.32 -14.58
N PHE A 22 -3.62 0.62 -13.58
CA PHE A 22 -4.06 -0.77 -13.71
C PHE A 22 -5.32 -0.92 -14.56
N VAL A 23 -6.32 -0.05 -14.36
CA VAL A 23 -7.54 -0.03 -15.19
C VAL A 23 -7.20 0.35 -16.63
N ALA A 24 -6.33 1.34 -16.84
CA ALA A 24 -5.85 1.69 -18.17
C ALA A 24 -5.17 0.50 -18.85
N LEU A 25 -4.35 -0.26 -18.12
CA LEU A 25 -3.72 -1.47 -18.64
C LEU A 25 -4.75 -2.55 -19.02
N PHE A 26 -5.77 -2.79 -18.19
CA PHE A 26 -6.84 -3.74 -18.47
C PHE A 26 -7.59 -3.41 -19.76
N LEU A 27 -7.92 -2.13 -19.95
CA LEU A 27 -8.62 -1.65 -21.14
C LEU A 27 -7.71 -1.62 -22.37
N ALA A 28 -6.43 -1.29 -22.20
CA ALA A 28 -5.45 -1.29 -23.30
C ALA A 28 -5.22 -2.71 -23.84
N LEU A 29 -5.04 -3.69 -22.94
CA LEU A 29 -4.82 -5.09 -23.30
C LEU A 29 -6.10 -5.83 -23.70
N ASP A 30 -7.27 -5.23 -23.52
CA ASP A 30 -8.57 -5.83 -23.81
C ASP A 30 -8.70 -7.23 -23.18
N LEU A 31 -8.35 -7.32 -21.89
CA LEU A 31 -8.26 -8.61 -21.21
C LEU A 31 -9.59 -9.37 -21.31
N HIS A 32 -9.57 -10.54 -21.97
CA HIS A 32 -10.76 -11.34 -22.26
C HIS A 32 -11.90 -10.56 -22.96
N GLY A 33 -11.57 -9.55 -23.75
CA GLY A 33 -12.55 -8.72 -24.44
C GLY A 33 -13.24 -7.70 -23.52
N LEU A 34 -12.70 -7.39 -22.34
CA LEU A 34 -13.29 -6.46 -21.38
C LEU A 34 -13.54 -5.06 -21.96
N ARG A 35 -12.59 -4.51 -22.72
CA ARG A 35 -12.78 -3.19 -23.36
C ARG A 35 -13.87 -3.30 -24.41
N THR A 36 -13.83 -4.34 -25.24
CA THR A 36 -14.87 -4.59 -26.25
C THR A 36 -16.26 -4.69 -25.60
N LEU A 37 -16.38 -5.43 -24.49
CA LEU A 37 -17.61 -5.61 -23.73
C LEU A 37 -18.12 -4.28 -23.18
N ILE A 38 -17.24 -3.46 -22.61
CA ILE A 38 -17.59 -2.14 -22.08
C ILE A 38 -18.06 -1.22 -23.21
N VAL A 39 -17.37 -1.19 -24.35
CA VAL A 39 -17.70 -0.26 -25.45
C VAL A 39 -18.98 -0.66 -26.18
N GLN A 40 -19.26 -1.96 -26.33
CA GLN A 40 -20.44 -2.45 -27.05
C GLN A 40 -21.69 -2.59 -26.16
N SER A 41 -21.54 -2.50 -24.84
CA SER A 41 -22.67 -2.60 -23.91
C SER A 41 -23.40 -1.26 -23.77
N PRO A 42 -24.74 -1.25 -23.77
CA PRO A 42 -25.53 -0.07 -23.38
C PRO A 42 -25.16 0.46 -21.99
N GLU A 43 -24.77 -0.44 -21.09
CA GLU A 43 -24.37 -0.14 -19.71
C GLU A 43 -22.85 0.02 -19.55
N GLY A 44 -22.13 0.28 -20.65
CA GLY A 44 -20.67 0.38 -20.68
C GLY A 44 -20.09 1.36 -19.66
N LEU A 45 -20.71 2.53 -19.52
CA LEU A 45 -20.26 3.56 -18.59
C LEU A 45 -20.38 3.10 -17.13
N LEU A 46 -21.46 2.39 -16.78
CA LEU A 46 -21.65 1.83 -15.45
C LEU A 46 -20.61 0.75 -15.17
N ALA A 47 -20.36 -0.16 -16.12
CA ALA A 47 -19.33 -1.19 -16.00
C ALA A 47 -17.94 -0.59 -15.79
N ALA A 48 -17.58 0.45 -16.56
CA ALA A 48 -16.32 1.17 -16.40
C ALA A 48 -16.22 1.86 -15.02
N ALA A 49 -17.30 2.49 -14.55
CA ALA A 49 -17.34 3.14 -13.25
C ALA A 49 -17.18 2.14 -12.10
N VAL A 50 -17.87 0.99 -12.16
CA VAL A 50 -17.77 -0.08 -11.16
C VAL A 50 -16.36 -0.67 -11.15
N LEU A 51 -15.80 -0.99 -12.32
CA LEU A 51 -14.43 -1.48 -12.45
C LEU A 51 -13.43 -0.50 -11.84
N PHE A 52 -13.55 0.79 -12.20
CA PHE A 52 -12.67 1.83 -11.71
C PHE A 52 -12.77 2.02 -10.20
N PHE A 53 -13.99 2.09 -9.68
CA PHE A 53 -14.24 2.23 -8.25
C PHE A 53 -13.72 1.02 -7.46
N ALA A 54 -13.96 -0.19 -7.93
CA ALA A 54 -13.46 -1.41 -7.31
C ALA A 54 -11.93 -1.41 -7.25
N MET A 55 -11.25 -1.07 -8.36
CA MET A 55 -9.78 -0.98 -8.38
C MET A 55 -9.25 0.12 -7.47
N CYS A 56 -9.87 1.30 -7.48
CA CYS A 56 -9.55 2.38 -6.54
C CYS A 56 -9.63 1.91 -5.09
N LEU A 57 -10.74 1.25 -4.72
CA LEU A 57 -10.96 0.76 -3.37
C LEU A 57 -9.93 -0.31 -2.99
N THR A 58 -9.66 -1.28 -3.88
CA THR A 58 -8.68 -2.35 -3.66
C THR A 58 -7.27 -1.81 -3.49
N PHE A 59 -6.75 -1.04 -4.46
CA PHE A 59 -5.38 -0.52 -4.38
C PHE A 59 -5.23 0.56 -3.30
N GLY A 60 -6.24 1.40 -3.09
CA GLY A 60 -6.28 2.36 -1.98
C GLY A 60 -6.17 1.63 -0.64
N SER A 61 -6.98 0.59 -0.42
CA SER A 61 -6.95 -0.22 0.80
C SER A 61 -5.59 -0.90 1.01
N VAL A 62 -5.04 -1.55 -0.01
CA VAL A 62 -3.73 -2.20 0.07
C VAL A 62 -2.62 -1.19 0.39
N GLN A 63 -2.58 -0.03 -0.28
CA GLN A 63 -1.55 0.98 0.00
C GLN A 63 -1.69 1.58 1.40
N MET A 64 -2.91 1.80 1.87
CA MET A 64 -3.17 2.23 3.25
C MET A 64 -2.72 1.16 4.27
N GLY A 65 -3.04 -0.11 4.03
CA GLY A 65 -2.62 -1.22 4.90
C GLY A 65 -1.10 -1.39 4.96
N VAL A 66 -0.44 -1.33 3.80
CA VAL A 66 1.02 -1.33 3.69
C VAL A 66 1.63 -0.17 4.48
N ALA A 67 1.08 1.03 4.33
CA ALA A 67 1.55 2.21 5.05
C ALA A 67 1.46 2.04 6.57
N VAL A 68 0.34 1.51 7.07
CA VAL A 68 0.12 1.24 8.50
C VAL A 68 1.07 0.14 9.00
N MET A 69 1.24 -0.95 8.26
CA MET A 69 2.15 -2.05 8.64
C MET A 69 3.63 -1.62 8.64
N LEU A 70 3.99 -0.60 7.87
CA LEU A 70 5.35 -0.04 7.79
C LEU A 70 5.58 1.12 8.78
N LEU A 71 4.60 1.51 9.59
CA LEU A 71 4.80 2.52 10.63
C LEU A 71 5.80 2.00 11.68
N PRO A 72 6.86 2.77 12.01
CA PRO A 72 7.74 2.43 13.13
C PRO A 72 6.96 2.45 14.44
N ARG A 73 7.20 1.48 15.32
CA ARG A 73 6.69 1.49 16.70
C ARG A 73 7.70 2.22 17.58
N GLU A 74 7.23 3.19 18.34
CA GLU A 74 8.02 3.90 19.36
C GLU A 74 8.01 3.06 20.64
N GLU A 75 8.94 2.11 20.77
CA GLU A 75 9.25 1.50 22.06
C GLU A 75 10.79 1.46 22.27
N ASP A 76 11.17 2.22 23.30
CA ASP A 76 12.37 2.24 24.13
C ASP A 76 13.75 2.65 23.56
N ASP A 77 14.15 3.84 24.03
CA ASP A 77 15.49 4.37 24.29
C ASP A 77 16.47 4.55 23.11
N GLU A 78 16.80 5.83 22.88
CA GLU A 78 18.03 6.34 22.26
C GLU A 78 18.61 5.55 21.08
N GLU A 79 18.31 5.96 19.84
CA GLU A 79 19.33 6.22 18.81
C GLU A 79 18.72 6.94 17.58
N PRO A 80 19.48 7.82 16.91
CA PRO A 80 18.92 8.75 15.93
C PRO A 80 18.64 8.10 14.57
N ARG A 81 17.41 8.33 14.09
CA ARG A 81 16.97 8.57 12.70
C ARG A 81 17.78 7.91 11.57
N GLY A 82 17.14 7.00 10.84
CA GLY A 82 17.48 6.67 9.44
C GLY A 82 16.36 5.83 8.84
N GLY A 83 15.70 6.21 7.75
CA GLY A 83 16.33 6.50 6.46
C GLY A 83 16.76 5.19 5.81
N LYS A 84 16.37 4.97 4.54
CA LYS A 84 16.63 3.76 3.74
C LYS A 84 18.06 3.22 3.93
N GLY A 85 18.24 2.26 4.85
CA GLY A 85 19.58 1.78 5.20
C GLY A 85 19.71 1.31 6.65
N ALA A 86 18.74 0.55 7.17
CA ALA A 86 18.93 -0.17 8.43
C ALA A 86 19.91 -1.33 8.21
N ARG A 87 21.22 -1.03 8.22
CA ARG A 87 22.23 -2.06 8.50
C ARG A 87 21.91 -2.56 9.91
N PHE A 88 21.42 -3.79 10.00
CA PHE A 88 21.21 -4.50 11.26
C PHE A 88 22.55 -4.58 12.00
N ARG A 89 22.86 -3.56 12.81
CA ARG A 89 23.86 -3.68 13.86
C ARG A 89 23.17 -4.43 14.97
N LEU A 90 23.32 -5.76 14.95
CA LEU A 90 22.99 -6.62 16.08
C LEU A 90 23.77 -6.08 17.29
N ARG A 91 23.10 -5.27 18.11
CA ARG A 91 23.63 -4.81 19.39
C ARG A 91 23.49 -5.99 20.33
N LEU A 92 24.44 -6.92 20.25
CA LEU A 92 24.55 -8.08 21.12
C LEU A 92 24.65 -7.56 22.57
N ARG A 93 23.53 -7.62 23.30
CA ARG A 93 23.56 -7.45 24.76
C ARG A 93 24.01 -8.78 25.36
N PRO A 94 25.14 -8.83 26.10
CA PRO A 94 25.60 -10.07 26.69
C PRO A 94 24.58 -10.55 27.74
N ALA A 95 23.94 -11.68 27.47
CA ALA A 95 23.08 -12.36 28.43
C ALA A 95 23.99 -13.07 29.45
N GLN A 96 23.92 -12.65 30.72
CA GLN A 96 24.68 -13.31 31.78
C GLN A 96 24.01 -14.64 32.11
N VAL A 97 24.52 -15.71 31.49
CA VAL A 97 24.12 -17.09 31.81
C VAL A 97 24.82 -17.48 33.10
N ARG A 98 24.04 -17.61 34.19
CA ARG A 98 24.54 -18.15 35.46
C ARG A 98 24.74 -19.66 35.30
N VAL A 99 26.00 -20.07 35.11
CA VAL A 99 26.40 -21.47 35.15
C VAL A 99 26.33 -21.95 36.60
N ARG A 100 25.34 -22.80 36.88
CA ARG A 100 25.22 -23.51 38.16
C ARG A 100 26.11 -24.76 38.06
N ARG A 101 27.23 -24.76 38.77
CA ARG A 101 28.02 -25.97 39.03
C ARG A 101 27.39 -26.78 40.16
#